data_AF-K2BZ55-F1
#
_entry.id   AF-K2BZ55-F1
#
_cell.length_a   1.000
_cell.length_b   1.000
_cell.length_c   1.000
_cell.angle_alpha   90.00
_cell.angle_beta   90.00
_cell.angle_gamma   90.00
#
_symmetry.space_group_name_H-M   'P 1'
#
loop_
_entity.id
_entity.type
_entity.pdbx_description
1 polymer ?
#
loop_
_entity_poly.entity_id
_entity_poly.type
_entity_poly.pdbx_seq_one_letter_code
_entity_poly.pdbx_strand_id
1 'polypeptide(L)'
;MIAKFPKEKKSEDLTSDERHNVLSILTAYELPVIDTRGWNEAEFTAGGISLDEIDATTLASKKVPHVYFAGEVLNVDGEIGGYNLSWAWASGWVAGKLQSFDTINI
;
A
#
# COMPACT_ATOMS: atom_id res chain seq x y z
N MET A 1 -6.65 -15.40 24.21
CA MET A 1 -6.15 -16.01 25.47
C MET A 1 -4.63 -16.00 25.40
N ILE A 2 -3.95 -15.24 26.25
CA ILE A 2 -2.49 -15.33 26.36
C ILE A 2 -2.20 -16.72 26.96
N ALA A 3 -1.44 -17.54 26.26
CA ALA A 3 -1.04 -18.86 26.73
C ALA A 3 -0.45 -18.78 28.15
N LYS A 4 -0.65 -19.83 28.94
CA LYS A 4 -0.24 -19.90 30.35
C LYS A 4 1.28 -19.69 30.47
N PHE A 5 1.68 -18.46 30.78
CA PHE A 5 3.06 -18.10 31.03
C PHE A 5 3.29 -18.09 32.55
N PRO A 6 4.25 -18.87 33.09
CA PRO A 6 4.58 -18.83 34.50
C PRO A 6 5.41 -17.56 34.79
N LYS A 7 4.72 -16.43 35.00
CA LYS A 7 5.29 -15.08 35.13
C LYS A 7 6.39 -14.93 36.18
N GLU A 8 6.37 -15.77 37.21
CA GLU A 8 7.28 -15.66 38.37
C GLU A 8 8.29 -16.82 38.45
N LYS A 9 8.29 -17.71 37.47
CA LYS A 9 9.18 -18.87 37.45
C LYS A 9 10.52 -18.47 36.81
N LYS A 10 11.62 -18.82 37.46
CA LYS A 10 12.95 -18.57 36.90
C LYS A 10 13.13 -19.40 35.62
N SER A 11 13.93 -18.88 34.69
CA SER A 11 14.21 -19.55 33.42
C SER A 11 14.83 -20.94 33.60
N GLU A 12 15.63 -21.13 34.64
CA GLU A 12 16.26 -22.41 35.00
C GLU A 12 15.23 -23.49 35.37
N ASP A 13 14.11 -23.10 35.97
CA ASP A 13 13.08 -24.01 36.45
C ASP A 13 12.08 -24.42 35.35
N LEU A 14 12.14 -23.79 34.17
CA LEU A 14 11.21 -24.07 33.08
C LEU A 14 11.41 -25.49 32.53
N THR A 15 10.31 -26.24 32.49
CA THR A 15 10.23 -27.54 31.81
C THR A 15 10.41 -27.38 30.30
N SER A 16 10.71 -28.47 29.60
CA SER A 16 10.82 -28.43 28.13
C SER A 16 9.51 -27.97 27.48
N ASP A 17 8.37 -28.40 28.00
CA ASP A 17 7.05 -28.04 27.46
C ASP A 17 6.75 -26.54 27.65
N GLU A 18 7.08 -26.00 28.83
CA GLU A 18 6.95 -24.56 29.08
C GLU A 18 7.86 -23.75 28.15
N ARG A 19 9.11 -24.18 27.93
CA ARG A 19 10.02 -23.53 26.98
C ARG A 19 9.48 -23.58 25.56
N HIS A 20 8.93 -24.73 25.14
CA HIS A 20 8.33 -24.87 23.81
C HIS A 20 7.11 -23.97 23.64
N ASN A 21 6.25 -23.87 24.66
CA ASN A 21 5.10 -22.96 24.66
C ASN A 21 5.55 -21.49 24.55
N VAL A 22 6.58 -21.08 25.29
CA VAL A 22 7.16 -19.73 25.17
C VAL A 22 7.67 -19.46 23.76
N LEU A 23 8.43 -20.39 23.19
CA LEU A 23 8.93 -20.27 21.81
C LEU A 23 7.77 -20.12 20.82
N SER A 24 6.74 -20.94 20.93
CA SER A 24 5.55 -20.87 20.06
C SER A 24 4.86 -19.51 20.13
N ILE A 25 4.77 -18.89 21.31
CA ILE A 25 4.19 -17.54 21.44
C ILE A 25 5.11 -16.48 20.85
N LEU A 26 6.44 -16.64 20.96
CA LEU A 26 7.35 -15.61 20.46
C LEU A 26 7.53 -15.66 18.93
N THR A 27 7.37 -16.84 18.32
CA THR A 27 7.67 -17.04 16.90
C THR A 27 6.45 -17.36 16.04
N ALA A 28 5.34 -17.80 16.64
CA ALA A 28 4.15 -18.28 15.94
C ALA A 28 2.85 -17.88 16.66
N TYR A 29 2.80 -16.67 17.23
CA TYR A 29 1.57 -16.18 17.87
C TYR A 29 0.52 -15.81 16.83
N GLU A 30 -0.60 -16.53 16.87
CA GLU A 30 -1.76 -16.23 16.04
C GLU A 30 -2.48 -14.98 16.56
N LEU A 31 -2.36 -13.89 15.80
CA LEU A 31 -3.11 -12.67 16.05
C LEU A 31 -4.42 -12.71 15.27
N PRO A 32 -5.59 -12.66 15.93
CA PRO A 32 -6.86 -12.58 15.22
C PRO A 32 -6.97 -11.21 14.53
N VAL A 33 -7.00 -11.21 13.20
CA VAL A 33 -7.24 -10.01 12.40
C VAL A 33 -8.74 -9.80 12.29
N ILE A 34 -9.24 -8.73 12.90
CA ILE A 34 -10.68 -8.43 12.97
C ILE A 34 -11.15 -7.48 11.87
N ASP A 35 -10.36 -6.46 11.54
CA ASP A 35 -10.66 -5.45 10.52
C ASP A 35 -9.42 -4.58 10.25
N THR A 36 -9.53 -3.69 9.25
CA THR A 36 -8.58 -2.61 8.97
C THR A 36 -8.89 -1.36 9.81
N ARG A 37 -7.95 -0.41 9.87
CA ARG A 37 -8.16 0.88 10.56
C ARG A 37 -9.01 1.88 9.74
N GLY A 38 -9.38 1.52 8.52
CA GLY A 38 -10.15 2.36 7.60
C GLY A 38 -9.38 3.56 7.03
N TRP A 39 -10.11 4.42 6.31
CA TRP A 39 -9.54 5.50 5.48
C TRP A 39 -8.84 6.61 6.27
N ASN A 40 -9.28 6.91 7.50
CA ASN A 40 -8.67 7.97 8.32
C ASN A 40 -7.22 7.65 8.73
N GLU A 41 -6.82 6.39 8.60
CA GLU A 41 -5.49 5.88 8.96
C GLU A 41 -4.79 5.26 7.75
N ALA A 42 -5.44 5.24 6.58
CA ALA A 42 -4.85 4.73 5.36
C ALA A 42 -3.84 5.75 4.80
N GLU A 43 -2.64 5.29 4.48
CA GLU A 43 -1.60 6.16 3.88
C GLU A 43 -1.81 6.35 2.38
N PHE A 44 -2.37 5.34 1.70
CA PHE A 44 -2.61 5.32 0.26
C PHE A 44 -3.86 4.49 -0.06
N THR A 45 -4.38 4.71 -1.27
CA THR A 45 -5.56 4.08 -1.83
C THR A 45 -5.15 3.02 -2.84
N ALA A 46 -5.61 1.77 -2.63
CA ALA A 46 -5.61 0.77 -3.69
C ALA A 46 -6.89 0.91 -4.52
N GLY A 47 -6.78 0.91 -5.84
CA GLY A 47 -7.88 1.24 -6.75
C GLY A 47 -7.71 2.59 -7.44
N GLY A 48 -8.73 3.03 -8.17
CA GLY A 48 -8.73 4.30 -8.88
C GLY A 48 -9.34 4.21 -10.27
N ILE A 49 -9.00 5.15 -11.14
CA ILE A 49 -9.42 5.15 -12.54
C ILE A 49 -8.76 3.98 -13.27
N SER A 50 -9.57 3.19 -13.99
CA SER A 50 -9.07 2.05 -14.77
C SER A 50 -8.06 2.49 -15.82
N LEU A 51 -6.91 1.82 -15.87
CA LEU A 51 -5.85 2.08 -16.84
C LEU A 51 -6.26 1.75 -18.29
N ASP A 52 -7.29 0.92 -18.47
CA ASP A 52 -7.85 0.65 -19.79
C ASP A 52 -8.46 1.90 -20.44
N GLU A 53 -8.85 2.88 -19.63
CA GLU A 53 -9.45 4.15 -20.06
C GLU A 53 -8.42 5.26 -20.25
N ILE A 54 -7.15 4.97 -19.98
CA ILE A 54 -6.04 5.92 -20.00
C ILE A 54 -5.05 5.53 -21.09
N ASP A 55 -4.60 6.50 -21.87
CA ASP A 55 -3.48 6.28 -22.78
C ASP A 55 -2.18 6.13 -21.98
N ALA A 56 -1.49 5.00 -22.12
CA ALA A 56 -0.35 4.66 -21.28
C ALA A 56 0.89 5.53 -21.53
N THR A 57 0.97 6.21 -22.68
CA THR A 57 2.12 7.07 -23.01
C THR A 57 1.89 8.49 -22.52
N THR A 58 0.65 8.95 -22.59
CA THR A 58 0.30 10.36 -22.37
C THR A 58 -0.44 10.63 -21.07
N LEU A 59 -1.02 9.60 -20.47
CA LEU A 59 -1.95 9.67 -19.35
C LEU A 59 -3.22 10.48 -19.66
N ALA A 60 -3.53 10.67 -20.94
CA ALA A 60 -4.78 11.27 -21.40
C ALA A 60 -5.95 10.30 -21.24
N SER A 61 -7.14 10.84 -20.99
CA SER A 61 -8.39 10.09 -21.05
C SER A 61 -8.66 9.67 -22.49
N LYS A 62 -8.92 8.37 -22.70
CA LYS A 62 -9.42 7.84 -23.98
C LYS A 62 -10.87 8.21 -24.25
N LYS A 63 -11.60 8.68 -23.22
CA LYS A 63 -13.04 9.00 -23.30
C LYS A 63 -13.31 10.49 -23.49
N VAL A 64 -12.48 11.36 -22.94
CA VAL A 64 -12.69 12.81 -22.94
C VAL A 64 -11.40 13.50 -23.40
N PRO A 65 -11.42 14.19 -24.56
CA PRO A 65 -10.25 14.92 -25.04
C PRO A 65 -9.75 15.96 -24.04
N HIS A 66 -8.43 16.18 -24.03
CA HIS A 66 -7.75 17.20 -23.21
C HIS A 66 -7.91 17.04 -21.69
N VAL A 67 -8.37 15.88 -21.22
CA VAL A 67 -8.38 15.52 -19.80
C VAL A 67 -7.24 14.53 -19.55
N TYR A 68 -6.43 14.79 -18.54
CA TYR A 68 -5.29 13.96 -18.16
C TYR A 68 -5.35 13.66 -16.67
N PHE A 69 -4.80 12.52 -16.27
CA PHE A 69 -4.77 12.06 -14.89
C PHE A 69 -3.34 11.74 -14.47
N ALA A 70 -3.03 11.94 -13.19
CA ALA A 70 -1.71 11.66 -12.64
C ALA A 70 -1.82 11.36 -11.14
N GLY A 71 -0.83 10.64 -10.61
CA GLY A 71 -0.76 10.26 -9.21
C GLY A 71 -1.78 9.19 -8.81
N GLU A 72 -2.15 9.24 -7.53
CA GLU A 72 -2.93 8.20 -6.83
C GLU A 72 -4.39 8.08 -7.31
N VAL A 73 -4.89 9.02 -8.11
CA VAL A 73 -6.24 8.89 -8.71
C VAL A 73 -6.30 7.78 -9.76
N LEU A 74 -5.16 7.44 -10.37
CA LEU A 74 -5.03 6.31 -11.28
C LEU A 74 -4.95 5.02 -10.46
N ASN A 75 -5.47 3.93 -11.01
CA ASN A 75 -5.37 2.61 -10.39
C ASN A 75 -3.94 2.04 -10.47
N VAL A 76 -3.03 2.68 -9.73
CA VAL A 76 -1.61 2.35 -9.57
C VAL A 76 -1.24 2.59 -8.12
N ASP A 77 -0.94 1.51 -7.41
CA ASP A 77 -0.43 1.53 -6.06
C ASP A 77 0.94 0.83 -6.00
N GLY A 78 1.83 1.37 -5.17
CA GLY A 78 3.15 0.82 -4.91
C GLY A 78 3.33 0.39 -3.45
N GLU A 79 4.33 -0.45 -3.21
CA GLU A 79 4.74 -0.84 -1.86
C GLU A 79 5.25 0.37 -1.04
N ILE A 80 5.36 0.17 0.27
CA ILE A 80 5.96 1.18 1.17
C ILE A 80 7.46 1.31 0.82
N GLY A 81 7.95 2.54 0.75
CA GLY A 81 9.34 2.83 0.37
C GLY A 81 9.53 3.99 -0.59
N GLY A 82 8.48 4.79 -0.83
CA GLY A 82 8.55 5.99 -1.69
C GLY A 82 8.10 5.76 -3.14
N TYR A 83 7.58 4.57 -3.46
CA TYR A 83 7.09 4.25 -4.81
C TYR A 83 5.87 5.09 -5.21
N ASN A 84 4.89 5.28 -4.32
CA ASN A 84 3.71 6.11 -4.60
C ASN A 84 4.08 7.57 -4.88
N LEU A 85 5.03 8.14 -4.12
CA LEU A 85 5.54 9.48 -4.39
C LEU A 85 6.30 9.54 -5.72
N SER A 86 7.17 8.57 -5.99
CA SER A 86 7.89 8.47 -7.26
C SER A 86 6.94 8.40 -8.46
N TRP A 87 5.85 7.64 -8.33
CA TRP A 87 4.78 7.57 -9.31
C TRP A 87 4.07 8.92 -9.48
N ALA A 88 3.69 9.60 -8.39
CA ALA A 88 3.07 10.90 -8.45
C ALA A 88 3.93 11.93 -9.21
N TRP A 89 5.24 11.94 -8.99
CA TRP A 89 6.16 12.83 -9.69
C TRP A 89 6.31 12.48 -11.18
N ALA A 90 6.53 11.19 -11.49
CA ALA A 90 6.73 10.75 -12.87
C ALA A 90 5.48 10.94 -13.72
N SER A 91 4.32 10.52 -13.21
CA SER A 91 3.03 10.68 -13.90
C SER A 91 2.64 12.15 -14.06
N GLY A 92 2.85 12.97 -13.03
CA GLY A 92 2.62 14.42 -13.10
C GLY A 92 3.47 15.08 -14.18
N TRP A 93 4.74 14.70 -14.32
CA TRP A 93 5.61 15.16 -15.39
C TRP A 93 5.10 14.77 -16.78
N VAL A 94 4.69 13.51 -16.96
CA VAL A 94 4.18 13.00 -18.25
C VAL A 94 2.90 13.74 -18.67
N ALA A 95 1.90 13.80 -17.77
CA ALA A 95 0.63 14.46 -18.03
C ALA A 95 0.82 15.96 -18.31
N GLY A 96 1.67 16.64 -17.53
CA GLY A 96 1.94 18.08 -17.71
C GLY A 96 2.75 18.42 -18.96
N LYS A 97 3.74 17.59 -19.33
CA LYS A 97 4.58 17.85 -20.50
C LYS A 97 3.79 17.72 -21.82
N LEU A 98 2.86 16.78 -21.91
CA LEU A 98 2.16 16.47 -23.16
C LEU A 98 1.00 17.42 -23.45
N GLN A 99 0.35 17.98 -22.42
CA GLN A 99 -0.60 19.09 -22.61
C GLN A 99 0.01 20.27 -23.38
N SER A 100 1.28 20.58 -23.10
CA SER A 100 1.99 21.71 -23.72
C SER A 100 2.13 21.55 -25.25
N PHE A 101 2.25 20.31 -25.76
CA PHE A 101 2.37 20.05 -27.20
C PHE A 101 1.02 19.99 -27.92
N ASP A 102 -0.03 19.52 -27.26
CA ASP A 102 -1.38 19.46 -27.85
C ASP A 102 -1.99 20.86 -28.01
N THR A 103 -1.61 21.83 -27.18
CA THR A 103 -2.10 23.22 -27.25
C THR A 103 -1.48 24.01 -28.41
N ILE A 104 -0.32 23.58 -28.94
CA ILE A 104 0.38 24.26 -30.04
C ILE A 104 -0.24 23.93 -31.42
N ASN A 105 -1.10 22.90 -31.49
CA ASN A 105 -1.69 22.42 -32.74
C ASN A 105 -3.19 22.75 -32.88
N ILE A 106 -3.71 23.74 -32.13
CA ILE A 106 -5.07 24.28 -32.26
C ILE A 106 -5.02 25.67 -32.91
#